data_AF-A0A494XBN3-F1
#
_entry.id   AF-A0A494XBN3-F1
#
_cell.length_a   1.000
_cell.length_b   1.000
_cell.length_c   1.000
_cell.angle_alpha   90.00
_cell.angle_beta   90.00
_cell.angle_gamma   90.00
#
_symmetry.space_group_name_H-M   'P 1'
#
loop_
_entity.id
_entity.type
_entity.pdbx_description
1 polymer ?
#
loop_
_entity_poly.entity_id
_entity_poly.type
_entity_poly.pdbx_seq_one_letter_code
_entity_poly.pdbx_strand_id
1 'polypeptide(L)'
;MIGTLTHWMEIAMWIVLGSMAVDFLVGAFKSLTGGNLSYEPVLGYLKDILHYVLPLIVLAGISVMDSTGWIVQAGYYVGAFAVVVKYLAAIKSKL
;
A
#
# COMPACT_ATOMS: atom_id res chain seq x y z
N MET A 1 17.72 5.95 -8.15
CA MET A 1 16.26 6.21 -8.25
C MET A 1 15.70 5.25 -9.27
N ILE A 2 14.76 4.37 -8.88
CA ILE A 2 14.00 3.54 -9.84
C ILE A 2 13.20 4.53 -10.71
N GLY A 3 13.27 4.37 -12.04
CA GLY A 3 12.84 5.35 -13.05
C GLY A 3 11.53 6.10 -12.74
N THR A 4 11.72 7.37 -12.35
CA THR A 4 10.81 8.53 -12.35
C THR A 4 9.33 8.31 -12.04
N LEU A 5 9.03 7.86 -10.82
CA LEU A 5 7.86 8.39 -10.12
C LEU A 5 8.02 9.91 -9.98
N THR A 6 6.95 10.68 -10.12
CA THR A 6 7.00 12.07 -9.67
C THR A 6 7.24 12.08 -8.16
N HIS A 7 7.89 13.11 -7.62
CA HIS A 7 8.21 13.20 -6.21
C HIS A 7 6.98 12.98 -5.30
N TRP A 8 5.82 13.50 -5.71
CA TRP A 8 4.56 13.35 -4.98
C TRP A 8 3.98 11.93 -5.05
N MET A 9 4.15 11.23 -6.16
CA MET A 9 3.74 9.82 -6.26
C MET A 9 4.66 8.94 -5.40
N GLU A 10 5.96 9.22 -5.38
CA GLU A 10 6.87 8.51 -4.47
C GLU A 10 6.47 8.69 -3.00
N ILE A 11 6.18 9.93 -2.57
CA ILE A 11 5.69 10.20 -1.20
C ILE A 11 4.41 9.41 -0.91
N ALA A 12 3.43 9.41 -1.81
CA ALA A 12 2.20 8.65 -1.62
C ALA A 12 2.46 7.14 -1.51
N MET A 13 3.40 6.59 -2.30
CA MET A 13 3.82 5.20 -2.20
C MET A 13 4.45 4.89 -0.84
N TRP A 14 5.28 5.79 -0.30
CA TRP A 14 5.85 5.65 1.05
C TRP A 14 4.76 5.63 2.13
N ILE A 15 3.72 6.44 1.99
CA ILE A 15 2.58 6.44 2.92
C ILE A 15 1.81 5.12 2.83
N VAL A 16 1.55 4.63 1.62
CA VAL A 16 0.91 3.32 1.39
C VAL A 16 1.72 2.20 2.05
N LEU A 17 3.00 2.07 1.71
CA LEU A 17 3.88 1.05 2.27
C LEU A 17 4.03 1.18 3.79
N GLY A 18 4.11 2.41 4.31
CA GLY A 18 4.16 2.69 5.73
C GLY A 18 2.90 2.20 6.46
N SER A 19 1.71 2.50 5.93
CA SER A 19 0.44 2.04 6.50
C SER A 19 0.32 0.51 6.51
N MET A 20 0.76 -0.14 5.43
CA MET A 20 0.84 -1.60 5.31
C MET A 20 1.79 -2.19 6.35
N ALA A 21 2.98 -1.61 6.50
CA ALA A 21 3.99 -2.08 7.44
C ALA A 21 3.50 -1.97 8.90
N VAL A 22 2.86 -0.85 9.27
CA VAL A 22 2.31 -0.69 10.62
C VAL A 22 1.23 -1.75 10.91
N ASP A 23 0.30 -1.99 9.97
CA ASP A 23 -0.73 -3.02 10.14
C ASP A 23 -0.17 -4.44 10.28
N PHE A 24 0.87 -4.74 9.50
CA PHE A 24 1.61 -5.99 9.60
C PHE A 24 2.28 -6.14 10.96
N LEU A 25 2.99 -5.11 11.43
CA LEU A 25 3.67 -5.13 12.74
C LEU A 25 2.68 -5.27 13.90
N VAL A 26 1.54 -4.55 13.88
CA VAL A 26 0.50 -4.69 14.90
C VAL A 26 -0.10 -6.10 14.90
N GLY A 27 -0.37 -6.65 13.70
CA GLY A 27 -0.89 -8.01 13.56
C GLY A 27 0.10 -9.09 14.05
N ALA A 28 1.39 -8.94 13.68
CA ALA A 28 2.46 -9.83 14.10
C ALA A 28 2.65 -9.79 15.62
N PHE A 29 2.66 -8.60 16.23
CA PHE A 29 2.77 -8.45 17.68
C PHE A 29 1.62 -9.13 18.42
N LYS A 30 0.36 -8.94 17.96
CA LYS A 30 -0.80 -9.60 18.56
C LYS A 30 -0.75 -11.13 18.41
N SER A 31 -0.37 -11.66 17.25
CA SER A 31 -0.20 -13.10 17.02
C SER A 31 0.86 -13.72 17.94
N LEU A 32 1.98 -13.02 18.15
CA LEU A 32 3.03 -13.44 19.09
C LEU A 32 2.54 -13.48 20.54
N THR A 33 1.83 -12.44 20.99
CA THR A 33 1.28 -12.39 22.36
C THR A 33 0.12 -13.37 22.60
N GLY A 34 -0.62 -13.74 21.55
CA GLY A 34 -1.75 -14.67 21.62
C GLY A 34 -1.37 -16.15 21.49
N GLY A 35 -0.08 -16.47 21.31
CA GLY A 35 0.43 -17.85 21.24
C GLY A 35 0.09 -18.62 19.95
N ASN A 36 -0.52 -17.96 18.97
CA ASN A 36 -0.99 -18.60 17.74
C ASN A 36 -0.16 -18.11 16.55
N LEU A 37 1.00 -18.74 16.35
CA LEU A 37 1.90 -18.48 15.23
C LEU A 37 1.33 -19.11 13.95
N SER A 38 0.72 -18.28 13.11
CA SER A 38 0.24 -18.65 11.77
C SER A 38 1.08 -17.95 10.69
N TYR A 39 1.23 -18.59 9.53
CA TYR A 39 1.88 -17.98 8.36
C TYR A 39 0.95 -17.03 7.60
N GLU A 40 -0.36 -17.05 7.89
CA GLU A 40 -1.37 -16.26 7.20
C GLU A 40 -1.10 -14.74 7.21
N PRO A 41 -0.62 -14.10 8.29
CA PRO A 41 -0.34 -12.66 8.28
C PRO A 41 0.74 -12.29 7.25
N VAL A 42 1.76 -13.13 7.09
CA VAL A 42 2.86 -12.91 6.13
C VAL A 42 2.36 -13.11 4.70
N LEU A 43 1.66 -14.21 4.42
CA LEU A 43 1.13 -14.46 3.08
C LEU A 43 0.08 -13.44 2.67
N GLY A 44 -0.77 -13.00 3.61
CA GLY A 44 -1.73 -11.92 3.40
C GLY A 44 -1.04 -10.61 3.03
N TYR A 45 0.02 -10.24 3.74
CA TYR A 45 0.83 -9.05 3.43
C TYR A 45 1.46 -9.10 2.04
N LEU A 46 2.09 -10.23 1.68
CA LEU A 46 2.70 -10.41 0.36
C LEU A 46 1.66 -10.36 -0.77
N LYS A 47 0.51 -11.00 -0.55
CA LYS A 47 -0.62 -10.93 -1.49
C LYS A 47 -1.09 -9.49 -1.66
N ASP A 48 -1.23 -8.75 -0.58
CA ASP A 48 -1.69 -7.37 -0.62
C ASP A 48 -0.69 -6.43 -1.33
N ILE A 49 0.63 -6.65 -1.19
CA ILE A 49 1.64 -5.94 -2.00
C ILE A 49 1.35 -6.17 -3.49
N LEU A 50 1.10 -7.41 -3.90
CA LEU A 50 0.82 -7.72 -5.29
C LEU A 50 -0.50 -7.09 -5.77
N HIS A 51 -1.52 -7.01 -4.93
CA HIS A 51 -2.85 -6.53 -5.33
C HIS A 51 -3.04 -5.01 -5.20
N TYR A 52 -2.21 -4.33 -4.42
CA TYR A 52 -2.35 -2.88 -4.19
C TYR A 52 -1.13 -2.10 -4.65
N VAL A 53 0.08 -2.53 -4.27
CA VAL A 53 1.31 -1.80 -4.59
C VAL A 53 1.65 -1.95 -6.06
N LEU A 54 1.60 -3.17 -6.61
CA LEU A 54 1.92 -3.39 -8.02
C LEU A 54 1.01 -2.59 -8.96
N PRO A 55 -0.34 -2.59 -8.82
CA PRO A 55 -1.20 -1.73 -9.64
C PRO A 55 -0.87 -0.24 -9.52
N LEU A 56 -0.53 0.25 -8.33
CA LEU A 56 -0.11 1.64 -8.16
C LEU A 56 1.22 1.94 -8.87
N ILE A 57 2.18 1.02 -8.85
CA ILE A 57 3.43 1.14 -9.63
C ILE A 57 3.12 1.14 -11.13
N VAL A 58 2.18 0.32 -11.60
CA VAL A 58 1.75 0.31 -13.01
C VAL A 58 1.13 1.66 -13.38
N LEU A 59 0.19 2.18 -12.58
CA LEU A 59 -0.40 3.50 -12.79
C LEU A 59 0.66 4.61 -12.83
N ALA A 60 1.64 4.54 -11.93
CA ALA A 60 2.77 5.45 -11.98
C ALA A 60 3.59 5.35 -13.27
N GLY A 61 3.92 4.13 -13.70
CA GLY A 61 4.68 3.90 -14.92
C GLY A 61 3.97 4.39 -16.17
N ILE A 62 2.66 4.17 -16.29
CA ILE A 62 1.88 4.61 -17.46
C ILE A 62 1.47 6.08 -17.40
N SER A 63 1.66 6.77 -16.26
CA SER A 63 1.30 8.19 -16.13
C SER A 63 2.05 9.10 -17.10
N VAL A 64 3.25 8.69 -17.53
CA VAL A 64 4.03 9.41 -18.55
C VAL A 64 3.40 9.34 -19.95
N MET A 65 2.49 8.39 -20.19
CA MET A 65 1.77 8.20 -21.44
C MET A 65 0.43 8.94 -21.46
N ASP A 66 0.02 9.54 -20.33
CA ASP A 66 -1.24 10.25 -20.21
C ASP A 66 -1.16 11.64 -20.86
N SER A 67 -1.73 11.79 -22.07
CA SER A 67 -1.78 13.06 -22.79
C SER A 67 -2.67 14.11 -22.13
N THR A 68 -3.59 13.69 -21.24
CA THR A 68 -4.43 14.63 -20.48
C THR A 68 -3.68 15.22 -19.29
N GLY A 69 -2.62 14.54 -18.83
CA GLY A 69 -1.75 14.96 -17.73
C GLY A 69 -2.35 14.80 -16.33
N TRP A 70 -3.58 14.32 -16.18
CA TRP A 70 -4.23 14.25 -14.87
C TRP A 70 -5.06 12.98 -14.60
N ILE A 71 -5.54 12.27 -15.62
CA ILE A 71 -6.47 11.13 -15.43
C ILE A 71 -5.75 9.99 -14.69
N VAL A 72 -4.57 9.58 -15.17
CA VAL A 72 -3.82 8.48 -14.57
C VAL A 72 -3.32 8.87 -13.18
N GLN A 73 -2.90 10.13 -13.01
CA GLN A 73 -2.47 10.65 -11.72
C GLN A 73 -3.62 10.65 -10.69
N ALA A 74 -4.82 11.07 -11.10
CA ALA A 74 -5.99 11.03 -10.23
C ALA A 74 -6.33 9.59 -9.81
N GLY A 75 -6.31 8.64 -10.75
CA GLY A 75 -6.49 7.22 -10.45
C GLY A 75 -5.45 6.68 -9.47
N TYR A 76 -4.18 7.06 -9.66
CA TYR A 76 -3.09 6.72 -8.75
C TYR A 76 -3.35 7.24 -7.32
N TYR A 77 -3.68 8.52 -7.16
CA TYR A 77 -3.88 9.12 -5.83
C TYR A 77 -5.15 8.61 -5.14
N VAL A 78 -6.24 8.40 -5.89
CA VAL A 78 -7.46 7.78 -5.33
C VAL A 78 -7.17 6.35 -4.87
N GLY A 79 -6.45 5.57 -5.69
CA GLY A 79 -6.03 4.21 -5.32
C GLY A 79 -5.14 4.21 -4.08
N ALA A 80 -4.12 5.07 -4.03
CA ALA A 80 -3.23 5.19 -2.89
C ALA A 80 -4.00 5.56 -1.61
N PHE A 81 -4.89 6.55 -1.68
CA PHE A 81 -5.73 6.95 -0.56
C PHE A 81 -6.63 5.82 -0.07
N ALA A 82 -7.29 5.09 -0.98
CA ALA A 82 -8.14 3.96 -0.62
C ALA A 82 -7.36 2.86 0.13
N VAL A 83 -6.13 2.57 -0.31
CA VAL A 83 -5.25 1.60 0.36
C VAL A 83 -4.89 2.08 1.76
N VAL A 84 -4.51 3.35 1.93
CA VAL A 84 -4.18 3.92 3.25
C VAL A 84 -5.39 3.83 4.19
N VAL A 85 -6.59 4.23 3.74
CA VAL A 85 -7.82 4.14 4.54
C VAL A 85 -8.12 2.69 4.95
N LYS A 86 -7.95 1.73 4.04
CA LYS A 86 -8.09 0.30 4.34
C LYS A 86 -7.19 -0.11 5.51
N TYR A 87 -5.90 0.23 5.45
CA TYR A 87 -4.95 -0.18 6.48
C TYR A 87 -5.13 0.56 7.80
N LEU A 88 -5.48 1.85 7.77
CA LEU A 88 -5.86 2.57 8.99
C LEU A 88 -7.08 1.94 9.66
N ALA A 89 -8.09 1.54 8.89
CA ALA A 89 -9.27 0.85 9.42
C ALA A 89 -8.90 -0.53 10.00
N ALA A 90 -8.03 -1.28 9.33
CA ALA A 90 -7.53 -2.57 9.81
C ALA A 90 -6.76 -2.43 11.14
N ILE A 91 -5.84 -1.46 11.24
CA ILE A 91 -5.11 -1.16 12.48
C ILE A 91 -6.10 -0.81 13.60
N LYS A 92 -7.08 0.05 13.34
CA LYS A 92 -8.09 0.45 14.32
C LYS A 92 -8.93 -0.74 14.80
N SER A 93 -9.27 -1.67 13.91
CA SER A 93 -10.01 -2.88 14.30
C SER A 93 -9.16 -3.86 15.11
N LYS A 94 -7.84 -3.82 14.92
CA LYS A 94 -6.90 -4.67 15.62
C LYS A 94 -6.65 -4.16 17.01
N LEU A 95 -6.41 -2.84 17.20
CA LEU A 95 -6.08 -2.23 18.50
C LEU A 95 -7.09 -2.60 19.58
#